data_AF-A0A084G0P6-F1
#
_entry.id   AF-A0A084G0P6-F1
#
_cell.length_a   1.000
_cell.length_b   1.000
_cell.length_c   1.000
_cell.angle_alpha   90.00
_cell.angle_beta   90.00
_cell.angle_gamma   90.00
#
_symmetry.space_group_name_H-M   'P 1'
#
loop_
_entity.id
_entity.type
_entity.pdbx_description
1 polymer ?
#
loop_
_entity_poly.entity_id
_entity_poly.type
_entity_poly.pdbx_seq_one_letter_code
_entity_poly.pdbx_strand_id
1 'polypeptide(L)'
;MSQDNGNSDSLAKGYSARATKSQRWRRLILIIATVVAVVGLALGLGLGLGLRKGDEDDDDTSDLGEPDKGVDRTVKWAPAVGDMWQILLLKPIDLSTSLEPNVSIYDLDLFDNDAEVFQELHNKGKKVICYFSAGSWEIWRDDEDQFDDSDLGSIMAERVKLASDKGCDAIDPDNV
;
A
#
# COMPACT_ATOMS: atom_id res chain seq x y z
N MET A 1 21.47 -0.67 -94.04
CA MET A 1 20.18 -0.37 -94.70
C MET A 1 19.11 -0.52 -93.64
N SER A 2 18.08 0.30 -93.49
CA SER A 2 17.68 1.62 -93.99
C SER A 2 16.41 1.93 -93.19
N GLN A 3 16.12 3.21 -93.11
CA GLN A 3 14.96 3.83 -92.45
C GLN A 3 13.61 3.28 -92.93
N ASP A 4 12.58 3.40 -92.08
CA ASP A 4 11.31 4.12 -92.36
C ASP A 4 10.34 3.90 -91.16
N ASN A 5 9.87 4.93 -90.46
CA ASN A 5 8.89 5.98 -90.80
C ASN A 5 7.43 5.51 -90.80
N GLY A 6 6.63 6.14 -89.92
CA GLY A 6 5.36 6.76 -90.33
C GLY A 6 4.04 6.17 -89.83
N ASN A 7 3.34 6.98 -89.00
CA ASN A 7 1.87 7.21 -88.96
C ASN A 7 0.93 6.04 -88.53
N SER A 8 -0.21 6.22 -87.87
CA SER A 8 -1.01 7.36 -87.39
C SER A 8 -2.18 6.81 -86.55
N ASP A 9 -2.65 7.61 -85.60
CA ASP A 9 -4.02 7.70 -85.06
C ASP A 9 -4.72 6.49 -84.41
N SER A 10 -4.99 6.58 -83.09
CA SER A 10 -6.37 6.62 -82.58
C SER A 10 -6.45 6.73 -81.03
N LEU A 11 -7.05 7.84 -80.59
CA LEU A 11 -8.10 7.95 -79.57
C LEU A 11 -7.99 7.11 -78.28
N ALA A 12 -7.63 7.75 -77.16
CA ALA A 12 -8.51 7.80 -75.97
C ALA A 12 -7.99 8.74 -74.89
N LYS A 13 -8.93 9.56 -74.42
CA LYS A 13 -8.85 10.65 -73.46
C LYS A 13 -8.69 10.12 -72.04
N GLY A 14 -7.52 10.26 -71.42
CA GLY A 14 -7.29 9.93 -70.01
C GLY A 14 -7.55 11.14 -69.10
N TYR A 15 -8.73 11.22 -68.49
CA TYR A 15 -9.03 12.20 -67.44
C TYR A 15 -8.27 11.83 -66.15
N SER A 16 -7.48 12.78 -65.65
CA SER A 16 -6.86 12.75 -64.32
C SER A 16 -7.92 12.71 -63.21
N ALA A 17 -7.81 11.76 -62.27
CA ALA A 17 -8.61 11.72 -61.05
C ALA A 17 -7.71 11.82 -59.81
N ARG A 18 -7.55 13.05 -59.28
CA ARG A 18 -6.99 13.34 -57.96
C ARG A 18 -8.00 12.92 -56.87
N ALA A 19 -7.82 11.76 -56.26
CA ALA A 19 -8.57 11.35 -55.07
C ALA A 19 -7.90 11.85 -53.76
N THR A 20 -8.29 13.07 -53.37
CA THR A 20 -8.78 13.48 -52.02
C THR A 20 -7.98 13.12 -50.75
N LYS A 21 -6.85 13.82 -50.54
CA LYS A 21 -6.17 14.02 -49.23
C LYS A 21 -7.14 14.40 -48.08
N SER A 22 -8.28 15.05 -48.39
CA SER A 22 -9.28 15.49 -47.41
C SER A 22 -10.11 14.36 -46.77
N GLN A 23 -10.25 13.21 -47.44
CA GLN A 23 -10.98 12.07 -46.88
C GLN A 23 -10.18 11.36 -45.78
N ARG A 24 -8.85 11.28 -45.92
CA ARG A 24 -7.96 10.69 -44.92
C ARG A 24 -7.86 11.53 -43.65
N TRP A 25 -7.85 12.87 -43.79
CA TRP A 25 -7.81 13.78 -42.64
C TRP A 25 -9.11 13.81 -41.85
N ARG A 26 -10.27 13.72 -42.52
CA ARG A 26 -11.57 13.59 -41.85
C ARG A 26 -11.68 12.32 -41.01
N ARG A 27 -11.14 11.18 -41.50
CA ARG A 27 -11.10 9.92 -40.74
C ARG A 27 -10.18 10.01 -39.52
N LEU A 28 -9.02 10.67 -39.65
CA LEU A 28 -8.11 10.88 -38.51
C LEU A 28 -8.73 11.75 -37.42
N ILE A 29 -9.43 12.82 -37.79
CA ILE A 29 -10.12 13.69 -36.82
C ILE A 29 -11.19 12.92 -36.05
N LEU A 30 -11.97 12.07 -36.73
CA LEU A 30 -13.01 11.25 -36.08
C LEU A 30 -12.42 10.22 -35.10
N ILE A 31 -11.27 9.61 -35.43
CA ILE A 31 -10.57 8.67 -34.54
C ILE A 31 -10.02 9.39 -33.31
N ILE A 32 -9.41 10.56 -33.48
CA ILE A 32 -8.89 11.34 -32.35
C ILE A 32 -10.03 11.79 -31.44
N ALA A 33 -11.15 12.28 -32.00
CA ALA A 33 -12.31 12.70 -31.23
C ALA A 33 -12.93 11.55 -30.41
N THR A 34 -12.98 10.34 -30.98
CA THR A 34 -13.48 9.15 -30.26
C THR A 34 -12.54 8.72 -29.15
N VAL A 35 -11.22 8.73 -29.37
CA VAL A 35 -10.24 8.42 -28.31
C VAL A 35 -10.33 9.43 -27.17
N VAL A 36 -10.42 10.74 -27.47
CA VAL A 36 -10.55 11.78 -26.45
C VAL A 36 -11.85 11.62 -25.65
N ALA A 37 -12.97 11.28 -26.29
CA ALA A 37 -14.24 11.05 -25.60
C ALA A 37 -14.16 9.83 -24.65
N VAL A 38 -13.52 8.74 -25.07
CA VAL A 38 -13.35 7.54 -24.23
C VAL A 38 -12.44 7.82 -23.04
N VAL A 39 -11.31 8.51 -23.24
CA VAL A 39 -10.39 8.89 -22.15
C VAL A 39 -11.06 9.86 -21.19
N GLY A 40 -11.81 10.85 -21.69
CA GLY A 40 -12.56 11.78 -20.86
C GLY A 40 -13.64 11.10 -20.01
N LEU A 41 -14.35 10.11 -20.57
CA LEU A 41 -15.31 9.31 -19.81
C LEU A 41 -14.63 8.42 -18.76
N ALA A 42 -13.49 7.79 -19.09
CA ALA A 42 -12.74 6.96 -18.14
C ALA A 42 -12.20 7.79 -16.96
N LEU A 43 -11.63 8.97 -17.22
CA LEU A 43 -11.15 9.87 -16.18
C LEU A 43 -12.32 10.49 -15.38
N GLY A 44 -13.41 10.85 -16.06
CA GLY A 44 -14.61 11.42 -15.42
C GLY A 44 -15.32 10.44 -14.49
N LEU A 45 -15.48 9.18 -14.89
CA LEU A 45 -16.04 8.14 -14.02
C LEU A 45 -15.05 7.70 -12.92
N GLY A 46 -13.75 7.64 -13.23
CA GLY A 46 -12.72 7.24 -12.26
C GLY A 46 -12.50 8.27 -11.15
N LEU A 47 -12.55 9.56 -11.45
CA LEU A 47 -12.38 10.63 -10.45
C LEU A 47 -13.71 11.09 -9.83
N GLY A 48 -14.81 11.01 -10.58
CA GLY A 48 -16.13 11.52 -10.15
C GLY A 48 -16.87 10.63 -9.15
N LEU A 49 -16.59 9.32 -9.12
CA LEU A 49 -17.13 8.41 -8.10
C LEU A 49 -16.23 8.26 -6.86
N GLY A 50 -14.96 8.70 -6.94
CA GLY A 50 -13.95 8.53 -5.89
C GLY A 50 -13.87 9.67 -4.87
N LEU A 51 -14.56 10.79 -5.09
CA LEU A 51 -14.55 11.95 -4.19
C LEU A 51 -15.94 12.19 -3.60
N ARG A 52 -16.49 11.18 -2.91
CA ARG A 52 -17.55 11.43 -1.93
C ARG A 52 -16.88 11.85 -0.64
N LYS A 53 -16.63 13.15 -0.49
CA LYS A 53 -16.27 13.78 0.78
C LYS A 53 -17.53 13.69 1.66
N GLY A 54 -17.63 12.60 2.42
CA GLY A 54 -18.47 12.54 3.61
C GLY A 54 -17.80 13.40 4.65
N ASP A 55 -18.47 14.46 5.07
CA ASP A 55 -18.25 15.00 6.40
C ASP A 55 -19.03 14.05 7.32
N GLU A 56 -18.31 13.11 7.93
CA GLU A 56 -18.82 12.24 9.00
C GLU A 56 -18.14 12.73 10.28
N ASP A 57 -18.96 13.17 11.23
CA ASP A 57 -18.56 13.36 12.62
C ASP A 57 -18.31 11.94 13.17
N ASP A 58 -17.05 11.51 13.17
CA ASP A 58 -16.66 10.21 13.69
C ASP A 58 -16.58 10.31 15.23
N ASP A 59 -17.52 9.67 15.92
CA ASP A 59 -17.34 9.14 17.28
C ASP A 59 -16.91 7.67 17.14
N ASP A 60 -15.67 7.48 16.73
CA ASP A 60 -15.01 6.19 16.62
C ASP A 60 -14.68 5.64 18.02
N THR A 61 -15.73 5.30 18.76
CA THR A 61 -15.67 4.21 19.73
C THR A 61 -15.43 2.94 18.91
N SER A 62 -14.20 2.46 18.95
CA SER A 62 -13.80 1.17 18.39
C SER A 62 -14.59 0.08 19.12
N ASP A 63 -15.78 -0.26 18.60
CA ASP A 63 -16.51 -1.46 19.00
C ASP A 63 -15.68 -2.67 18.55
N LEU A 64 -14.76 -3.08 19.42
CA LEU A 64 -13.88 -4.23 19.23
C LEU A 64 -14.67 -5.56 19.29
N GLY A 65 -15.99 -5.50 19.45
CA GLY A 65 -16.89 -6.65 19.51
C GLY A 65 -16.71 -7.47 20.79
N GLU A 66 -17.66 -8.37 21.03
CA GLU A 66 -17.57 -9.33 22.14
C GLU A 66 -16.34 -10.23 21.94
N PRO A 67 -15.57 -10.58 23.00
CA PRO A 67 -14.42 -11.47 22.87
C PRO A 67 -14.84 -12.78 22.22
N ASP A 68 -14.37 -13.01 20.98
CA ASP A 68 -14.78 -14.17 20.20
C ASP A 68 -14.34 -15.47 20.89
N LYS A 69 -15.33 -16.31 21.23
CA LYS A 69 -15.14 -17.59 21.91
C LYS A 69 -14.65 -18.69 20.96
N GLY A 70 -14.53 -18.41 19.67
CA GLY A 70 -14.12 -19.33 18.61
C GLY A 70 -12.75 -19.05 17.97
N VAL A 71 -11.97 -18.07 18.46
CA VAL A 71 -10.69 -17.68 17.85
C VAL A 71 -9.72 -18.87 17.83
N ASP A 72 -9.21 -19.19 16.64
CA ASP A 72 -8.08 -20.09 16.46
C ASP A 72 -6.83 -19.44 17.08
N ARG A 73 -6.42 -19.94 18.26
CA ARG A 73 -5.25 -19.46 19.01
C ARG A 73 -3.95 -20.13 18.57
N THR A 74 -3.89 -20.60 17.32
CA THR A 74 -2.68 -21.21 16.79
C THR A 74 -1.55 -20.18 16.74
N VAL A 75 -0.53 -20.42 17.57
CA VAL A 75 0.69 -19.63 17.60
C VAL A 75 1.48 -19.89 16.32
N LYS A 76 1.64 -18.87 15.48
CA LYS A 76 2.33 -18.96 14.19
C LYS A 76 3.83 -19.18 14.32
N TRP A 77 4.41 -18.72 15.42
CA TRP A 77 5.85 -18.78 15.69
C TRP A 77 6.11 -19.03 17.17
N ALA A 78 6.98 -20.00 17.46
CA ALA A 78 7.53 -20.22 18.77
C ALA A 78 9.07 -20.25 18.67
N PRO A 79 9.81 -19.46 19.46
CA PRO A 79 11.26 -19.53 19.49
C PRO A 79 11.74 -20.84 20.12
N ALA A 80 12.95 -21.28 19.76
CA ALA A 80 13.59 -22.41 20.41
C ALA A 80 14.20 -22.00 21.75
N VAL A 81 14.24 -22.92 22.71
CA VAL A 81 14.96 -22.69 23.97
C VAL A 81 16.43 -22.42 23.66
N GLY A 82 16.93 -21.27 24.13
CA GLY A 82 18.30 -20.84 23.89
C GLY A 82 18.50 -19.95 22.67
N ASP A 83 17.44 -19.61 21.92
CA ASP A 83 17.52 -18.56 20.90
C ASP A 83 18.01 -17.26 21.54
N MET A 84 19.00 -16.64 20.91
CA MET A 84 19.53 -15.36 21.36
C MET A 84 18.63 -14.23 20.90
N TRP A 85 18.48 -13.23 21.76
CA TRP A 85 17.61 -12.09 21.55
C TRP A 85 18.27 -10.81 22.06
N GLN A 86 17.79 -9.68 21.58
CA GLN A 86 18.20 -8.34 21.98
C GLN A 86 16.93 -7.53 22.25
N ILE A 87 16.98 -6.64 23.24
CA ILE A 87 15.90 -5.74 23.60
C ILE A 87 16.36 -4.28 23.51
N LEU A 88 15.63 -3.43 22.79
CA LEU A 88 15.89 -2.00 22.67
C LEU A 88 14.58 -1.21 22.85
N LEU A 89 14.36 -0.73 24.08
CA LEU A 89 13.16 0.06 24.42
C LEU A 89 13.44 1.57 24.59
N LEU A 90 14.71 1.95 24.73
CA LEU A 90 15.05 3.35 25.03
C LEU A 90 15.05 4.25 23.78
N LYS A 91 15.29 3.66 22.61
CA LYS A 91 15.40 4.36 21.31
C LYS A 91 15.02 3.40 20.19
N PRO A 92 14.51 3.92 19.05
CA PRO A 92 14.32 3.11 17.86
C PRO A 92 15.64 2.47 17.41
N ILE A 93 15.53 1.28 16.82
CA ILE A 93 16.68 0.57 16.29
C ILE A 93 17.26 1.30 15.06
N ASP A 94 18.57 1.49 15.04
CA ASP A 94 19.26 2.13 13.92
C ASP A 94 19.78 1.10 12.91
N LEU A 95 18.99 0.86 11.86
CA LEU A 95 19.32 -0.07 10.78
C LEU A 95 20.40 0.45 9.81
N SER A 96 20.86 1.70 9.95
CA SER A 96 22.00 2.22 9.18
C SER A 96 23.35 1.67 9.68
N THR A 97 23.34 1.08 10.88
CA THR A 97 24.52 0.47 11.51
C THR A 97 24.47 -1.06 11.45
N SER A 98 25.60 -1.70 11.74
CA SER A 98 25.64 -3.15 11.90
C SER A 98 24.82 -3.58 13.12
N LEU A 99 23.95 -4.57 12.91
CA LEU A 99 23.17 -5.19 13.97
C LEU A 99 24.07 -6.04 14.88
N GLU A 100 24.53 -5.43 15.98
CA GLU A 100 25.39 -6.07 16.97
C GLU A 100 24.75 -6.02 18.38
N PRO A 101 24.66 -7.15 19.10
CA PRO A 101 25.02 -8.50 18.67
C PRO A 101 24.10 -9.01 17.55
N ASN A 102 24.65 -9.85 16.66
CA ASN A 102 23.87 -10.52 15.62
C ASN A 102 23.00 -11.64 16.23
N VAL A 103 21.79 -11.29 16.66
CA VAL A 103 20.80 -12.20 17.27
C VAL A 103 19.64 -12.50 16.32
N SER A 104 18.86 -13.54 16.60
CA SER A 104 17.72 -13.94 15.74
C SER A 104 16.42 -13.19 16.07
N ILE A 105 16.30 -12.64 17.27
CA ILE A 105 15.06 -12.04 17.79
C ILE A 105 15.37 -10.65 18.34
N TYR A 106 14.55 -9.66 17.99
CA TYR A 106 14.59 -8.31 18.53
C TYR A 106 13.28 -8.00 19.22
N ASP A 107 13.37 -7.54 20.45
CA ASP A 107 12.27 -7.00 21.23
C ASP A 107 12.36 -5.47 21.24
N LEU A 108 11.39 -4.82 20.63
CA LEU A 108 11.43 -3.42 20.27
C LEU A 108 10.16 -2.72 20.72
N ASP A 109 10.28 -1.45 21.08
CA ASP A 109 9.13 -0.62 21.40
C ASP A 109 8.15 -0.53 20.21
N LEU A 110 6.88 -0.84 20.46
CA LEU A 110 5.82 -0.87 19.45
C LEU A 110 5.59 0.50 18.79
N PHE A 111 5.72 1.59 19.55
CA PHE A 111 5.35 2.92 19.08
C PHE A 111 6.53 3.65 18.45
N ASP A 112 7.73 3.50 19.01
CA ASP A 112 8.92 4.23 18.55
C ASP A 112 9.50 3.66 17.24
N ASN A 113 9.06 2.47 16.79
CA ASN A 113 9.54 1.84 15.55
C ASN A 113 8.40 1.73 14.51
N ASP A 114 8.72 2.11 13.27
CA ASP A 114 7.79 2.03 12.14
C ASP A 114 7.68 0.61 11.58
N ALA A 115 6.59 0.32 10.87
CA ALA A 115 6.36 -0.99 10.25
C ALA A 115 7.47 -1.36 9.23
N GLU A 116 8.03 -0.37 8.55
CA GLU A 116 9.14 -0.53 7.60
C GLU A 116 10.40 -1.06 8.28
N VAL A 117 10.66 -0.64 9.52
CA VAL A 117 11.79 -1.14 10.33
C VAL A 117 11.62 -2.62 10.60
N PHE A 118 10.41 -3.04 10.99
CA PHE A 118 10.11 -4.45 11.26
C PHE A 118 10.21 -5.28 9.98
N GLN A 119 9.67 -4.78 8.87
CA GLN A 119 9.81 -5.43 7.57
C GLN A 119 11.28 -5.59 7.16
N GLU A 120 12.11 -4.57 7.38
CA GLU A 120 13.55 -4.68 7.09
C GLU A 120 14.24 -5.72 7.99
N LEU A 121 13.88 -5.81 9.27
CA LEU A 121 14.37 -6.86 10.16
C LEU A 121 13.95 -8.25 9.68
N HIS A 122 12.70 -8.44 9.24
CA HIS A 122 12.25 -9.70 8.64
C HIS A 122 13.01 -10.04 7.35
N ASN A 123 13.28 -9.06 6.50
CA ASN A 123 14.09 -9.23 5.29
C ASN A 123 15.53 -9.68 5.61
N LYS A 124 16.06 -9.32 6.79
CA LYS A 124 17.34 -9.80 7.32
C LYS A 124 17.21 -11.13 8.09
N GLY A 125 16.06 -11.78 8.05
CA GLY A 125 15.79 -13.07 8.69
C GLY A 125 15.63 -12.98 10.21
N LYS A 126 15.28 -11.81 10.74
CA LYS A 126 15.04 -11.59 12.18
C LYS A 126 13.57 -11.79 12.51
N LYS A 127 13.30 -12.01 13.79
CA LYS A 127 11.96 -11.99 14.39
C LYS A 127 11.80 -10.75 15.25
N VAL A 128 10.60 -10.18 15.28
CA VAL A 128 10.29 -8.97 16.04
C VAL A 128 9.22 -9.28 17.09
N ILE A 129 9.57 -9.03 18.35
CA ILE A 129 8.64 -8.94 19.47
C ILE A 129 8.37 -7.45 19.70
N CYS A 130 7.10 -7.08 19.86
CA CYS A 130 6.72 -5.69 20.07
C CYS A 130 6.30 -5.47 21.52
N TYR A 131 7.10 -4.69 22.23
CA TYR A 131 6.86 -4.26 23.59
C TYR A 131 5.82 -3.15 23.65
N PHE A 132 4.92 -3.23 24.63
CA PHE A 132 4.13 -2.12 25.12
C PHE A 132 3.73 -2.38 26.58
N SER A 133 3.51 -1.34 27.38
CA SER A 133 2.98 -1.56 28.73
C SER A 133 1.49 -1.85 28.67
N ALA A 134 1.07 -2.97 29.25
CA ALA A 134 -0.34 -3.36 29.31
C ALA A 134 -1.02 -3.00 30.63
N GLY A 135 -0.25 -2.90 31.73
CA GLY A 135 -0.79 -2.62 33.06
C GLY A 135 -0.40 -1.27 33.67
N SER A 136 0.29 -0.40 32.92
CA SER A 136 0.57 0.98 33.35
C SER A 136 0.11 2.00 32.32
N TRP A 137 -0.32 3.17 32.79
CA TRP A 137 -0.62 4.31 31.93
C TRP A 137 0.67 5.11 31.63
N GLU A 138 0.99 5.25 30.34
CA GLU A 138 2.17 5.94 29.84
C GLU A 138 1.76 7.30 29.25
N ILE A 139 1.80 8.37 30.05
CA ILE A 139 1.38 9.75 29.74
C ILE A 139 2.20 10.49 28.65
N TRP A 140 2.95 9.74 27.85
CA TRP A 140 3.78 10.28 26.77
C TRP A 140 3.54 9.54 25.46
N ARG A 141 2.56 8.64 25.41
CA ARG A 141 2.15 7.93 24.20
C ARG A 141 1.08 8.74 23.48
N ASP A 142 1.05 8.60 22.16
CA ASP A 142 0.07 9.28 21.32
C ASP A 142 -1.38 8.82 21.60
N ASP A 143 -1.56 7.68 22.26
CA ASP A 143 -2.85 7.12 22.68
C ASP A 143 -3.24 7.45 24.14
N GLU A 144 -2.54 8.40 24.79
CA GLU A 144 -2.75 8.68 26.22
C GLU A 144 -4.15 9.18 26.58
N ASP A 145 -4.82 9.86 25.65
CA ASP A 145 -6.12 10.53 25.83
C ASP A 145 -7.31 9.59 25.60
N GLN A 146 -7.04 8.37 25.12
CA GLN A 146 -8.04 7.33 24.95
C GLN A 146 -8.39 6.62 26.25
N PHE A 147 -7.61 6.81 27.33
CA PHE A 147 -7.84 6.18 28.63
C PHE A 147 -8.84 7.00 29.48
N ASP A 148 -10.10 6.56 29.57
CA ASP A 148 -10.97 6.99 30.68
C ASP A 148 -10.55 6.32 32.00
N ASP A 149 -10.91 6.92 33.15
CA ASP A 149 -10.63 6.35 34.49
C ASP A 149 -11.14 4.90 34.66
N SER A 150 -12.13 4.48 33.86
CA SER A 150 -12.69 3.12 33.82
C SER A 150 -11.98 2.15 32.89
N ASP A 151 -11.10 2.63 32.01
CA ASP A 151 -10.73 1.96 30.75
C ASP A 151 -9.40 1.22 30.81
N LEU A 152 -9.05 0.72 31.99
CA LEU A 152 -7.99 -0.27 32.14
C LEU A 152 -8.43 -1.60 31.49
N GLY A 153 -8.36 -1.69 30.15
CA GLY A 153 -8.59 -2.92 29.39
C GLY A 153 -8.92 -2.76 27.89
N SER A 154 -9.70 -1.75 27.47
CA SER A 154 -10.20 -1.61 26.08
C SER A 154 -9.08 -1.32 25.07
N ILE A 155 -8.20 -0.37 25.41
CA ILE A 155 -7.07 0.07 24.57
C ILE A 155 -6.08 -1.05 24.26
N MET A 156 -6.01 -2.09 25.11
CA MET A 156 -5.07 -3.19 24.90
C MET A 156 -5.36 -3.97 23.62
N ALA A 157 -6.64 -4.10 23.24
CA ALA A 157 -6.99 -4.74 21.98
C ALA A 157 -6.53 -3.92 20.77
N GLU A 158 -6.56 -2.57 20.87
CA GLU A 158 -6.02 -1.69 19.83
C GLU A 158 -4.51 -1.81 19.72
N ARG A 159 -3.78 -1.84 20.84
CA ARG A 159 -2.33 -2.05 20.85
C ARG A 159 -1.93 -3.41 20.25
N VAL A 160 -2.71 -4.45 20.55
CA VAL A 160 -2.52 -5.78 19.94
C VAL A 160 -2.80 -5.74 18.44
N LYS A 161 -3.84 -5.02 18.00
CA LYS A 161 -4.14 -4.81 16.58
C LYS A 161 -3.03 -4.05 15.88
N LEU A 162 -2.52 -2.97 16.48
CA LEU A 162 -1.42 -2.17 15.97
C LEU A 162 -0.15 -3.02 15.79
N ALA A 163 0.18 -3.86 16.79
CA ALA A 163 1.30 -4.79 16.69
C ALA A 163 1.13 -5.76 15.50
N SER A 164 -0.07 -6.33 15.33
CA SER A 164 -0.37 -7.19 14.18
C SER A 164 -0.24 -6.45 12.85
N ASP A 165 -0.75 -5.22 12.76
CA ASP A 165 -0.75 -4.42 11.54
C ASP A 165 0.66 -3.94 11.16
N LYS A 166 1.52 -3.62 12.15
CA LYS A 166 2.95 -3.32 11.94
C LYS A 166 3.79 -4.56 11.60
N GLY A 167 3.25 -5.77 11.81
CA GLY A 167 3.89 -7.02 11.42
C GLY A 167 4.69 -7.71 12.53
N CYS A 168 4.43 -7.41 13.80
CA CYS A 168 5.09 -8.08 14.92
C CYS A 168 4.86 -9.61 14.88
N ASP A 169 5.90 -10.39 15.18
CA ASP A 169 5.79 -11.85 15.26
C ASP A 169 5.20 -12.31 16.61
N ALA A 170 5.40 -11.52 17.66
CA ALA A 170 4.78 -11.66 18.98
C ALA A 170 4.68 -10.30 19.69
N ILE A 171 4.02 -10.27 20.85
CA ILE A 171 3.89 -9.10 21.71
C ILE A 171 4.58 -9.36 23.06
N ASP A 172 5.13 -8.31 23.67
CA ASP A 172 5.63 -8.30 25.04
C ASP A 172 4.82 -7.29 25.88
N PRO A 173 3.67 -7.71 26.45
CA PRO A 173 2.84 -6.84 27.28
C PRO A 173 3.42 -6.75 28.71
N ASP A 174 3.94 -5.59 29.07
CA ASP A 174 4.57 -5.39 30.39
C ASP A 174 3.57 -4.93 31.48
N ASN A 175 3.99 -5.04 32.74
CA ASN A 175 3.27 -4.60 33.94
C ASN A 175 1.94 -5.33 34.20
N VAL A 176 1.85 -6.61 33.80
CA VAL A 176 0.70 -7.51 34.04
C VAL A 176 0.58 -8.04 35.47
#